data_AF-A0A7W0H987-F1
#
_entry.id   AF-A0A7W0H987-F1
#
_cell.length_a   1.000
_cell.length_b   1.000
_cell.length_c   1.000
_cell.angle_alpha   90.00
_cell.angle_beta   90.00
_cell.angle_gamma   90.00
#
_symmetry.space_group_name_H-M   'P 1'
#
loop_
_entity.id
_entity.type
_entity.pdbx_description
1 polymer ?
#
loop_
_entity_poly.entity_id
_entity_poly.type
_entity_poly.pdbx_seq_one_letter_code
_entity_poly.pdbx_strand_id
1 'polypeptide(L)'
;MRVSRTPLRVRSTLNLTSATLVVTLCGAMLSPVPARGVEPPAIEPARFESLSGGEFSTGSAPPQPPSGIAVEPVKPQVAAFPFQNLSDAERPIAAATLERVAGTDGKLVAHIVRPSVPSFGMVGVTWDQAEAVGEITAQVRSLDRSGWSEWAVLYAPDDEGPSSSEEPDARAGTHPGWVGASTGFEVALFSTNGVAPRNIEVNIIDPGVSPADWQTKATTSAAGDQPAPDAGPRAGTFPGLPPVITREEWGADESLGDECFAPKLGSTFKMVFVHHTAGSNDYEEYESAAVVRGVLAYHVVSRGWCDIGYNFLVDRYGNVFEGRSGGLRLPVRGAHSGEYNVNTTGISAMGNFDQTRPRRPMRRAMVRLIAWRLGTAYHGGFGRIAVEGDKFGRISGHRDAMLTACPGRYIYDWLPTLRERVRTRLGDFVSPIEAKWRRAGGNESRLGTVRIGEQGKDGGHVTAFADGRMYASAKGVFPFYRGPILSRYKRSGEVEGRLGYPLSGMFPAGNRTGNVAQFRGGRIYWSPATRSQLLVRSPVLKRYLSEEGPKGLLGFPTTGVVRTSTGQRAGFQHGTITFDESTRRTKVRLS
;
A
#
# COMPACT_ATOMS: atom_id res chain seq x y z
N MET A 1 -36.32 3.37 8.15
CA MET A 1 -36.41 3.96 9.51
C MET A 1 -35.08 4.61 9.84
N ARG A 2 -35.01 5.94 9.93
CA ARG A 2 -33.81 6.70 10.30
C ARG A 2 -33.92 7.08 11.78
N VAL A 3 -32.96 6.69 12.61
CA VAL A 3 -32.85 7.16 13.99
C VAL A 3 -31.75 8.22 14.05
N SER A 4 -32.16 9.45 14.35
CA SER A 4 -31.29 10.59 14.65
C SER A 4 -30.69 10.42 16.04
N ARG A 5 -29.36 10.50 16.18
CA ARG A 5 -28.68 10.58 17.49
C ARG A 5 -28.04 11.94 17.66
N THR A 6 -28.55 12.70 18.63
CA THR A 6 -28.00 13.98 19.11
C THR A 6 -27.00 13.70 20.25
N PRO A 7 -25.86 14.39 20.36
CA PRO A 7 -24.90 14.13 21.43
C PRO A 7 -25.23 14.91 22.71
N LEU A 8 -25.29 14.20 23.84
CA LEU A 8 -25.33 14.78 25.19
C LEU A 8 -23.91 15.17 25.64
N ARG A 9 -23.73 16.43 26.03
CA ARG A 9 -22.54 16.92 26.75
C ARG A 9 -22.71 16.68 28.25
N VAL A 10 -21.80 15.93 28.87
CA VAL A 10 -21.66 15.88 30.33
C VAL A 10 -20.39 16.63 30.72
N ARG A 11 -20.54 17.64 31.58
CA ARG A 11 -19.43 18.36 32.24
C ARG A 11 -19.04 17.58 33.49
N SER A 12 -17.77 17.21 33.64
CA SER A 12 -17.20 16.69 34.88
C SER A 12 -16.55 17.83 35.68
N THR A 13 -16.97 17.99 36.93
CA THR A 13 -16.31 18.82 37.95
C THR A 13 -15.50 17.88 38.86
N LEU A 14 -14.18 18.08 38.92
CA LEU A 14 -13.30 17.42 39.90
C LEU A 14 -13.44 18.12 41.26
N ASN A 15 -13.60 17.33 42.33
CA ASN A 15 -13.22 17.72 43.68
C ASN A 15 -12.22 16.69 44.21
N LEU A 16 -11.02 17.16 44.57
CA LEU A 16 -10.01 16.40 45.29
C LEU A 16 -10.28 16.50 46.80
N THR A 17 -10.28 15.36 47.49
CA THR A 17 -10.02 15.29 48.93
C THR A 17 -9.04 14.15 49.19
N SER A 18 -7.86 14.50 49.69
CA SER A 18 -6.82 13.59 50.16
C SER A 18 -7.20 12.96 51.50
N ALA A 19 -7.02 11.66 51.64
CA ALA A 19 -7.03 10.97 52.93
C ALA A 19 -5.82 10.05 53.03
N THR A 20 -4.95 10.36 53.99
CA THR A 20 -3.77 9.60 54.39
C THR A 20 -4.19 8.41 55.23
N LEU A 21 -3.82 7.18 54.86
CA LEU A 21 -4.03 5.99 55.68
C LEU A 21 -2.68 5.37 56.06
N VAL A 22 -2.45 5.30 57.37
CA VAL A 22 -1.30 4.64 58.02
C VAL A 22 -1.59 3.14 58.07
N VAL A 23 -0.70 2.31 57.51
CA VAL A 23 -0.77 0.84 57.61
C VAL A 23 0.27 0.36 58.63
N THR A 24 -0.22 -0.30 59.68
CA THR A 24 0.59 -0.98 60.70
C THR A 24 0.86 -2.41 60.24
N LEU A 25 2.13 -2.79 60.14
CA LEU A 25 2.57 -4.17 59.88
C LEU A 25 2.27 -5.06 61.09
N CYS A 26 1.61 -6.19 60.87
CA CYS A 26 1.63 -7.32 61.80
C CYS A 26 2.04 -8.57 61.01
N GLY A 27 3.23 -9.09 61.31
CA GLY A 27 3.77 -10.30 60.70
C GLY A 27 3.28 -11.55 61.43
N ALA A 28 2.86 -12.55 60.66
CA ALA A 28 2.68 -13.91 61.15
C ALA A 28 3.40 -14.87 60.18
N MET A 29 4.43 -15.53 60.70
CA MET A 29 5.16 -16.61 60.04
C MET A 29 4.35 -17.90 60.12
N LEU A 30 4.20 -18.59 58.99
CA LEU A 30 3.72 -19.97 58.94
C LEU A 30 4.66 -20.80 58.06
N SER A 31 5.22 -21.85 58.65
CA SER A 31 6.13 -22.82 58.04
C SER A 31 5.40 -23.76 57.05
N PRO A 32 6.08 -24.28 56.01
CA PRO A 32 5.47 -25.19 55.04
C PRO A 32 5.45 -26.65 55.51
N VAL A 33 4.33 -27.34 55.24
CA VAL A 33 4.13 -28.79 55.36
C VAL A 33 4.31 -29.43 53.97
N PRO A 34 4.99 -30.58 53.81
CA PRO A 34 5.27 -31.15 52.49
C PRO A 34 4.05 -31.92 51.94
N ALA A 35 3.61 -31.57 50.73
CA ALA A 35 2.60 -32.33 50.01
C ALA A 35 3.25 -33.38 49.09
N ARG A 36 2.78 -34.63 49.24
CA ARG A 36 3.17 -35.82 48.48
C ARG A 36 2.83 -35.68 47.00
N GLY A 37 3.70 -36.24 46.16
CA GLY A 37 3.59 -36.24 44.71
C GLY A 37 2.39 -37.01 44.19
N VAL A 38 1.77 -36.44 43.14
CA VAL A 38 0.92 -37.14 42.19
C VAL A 38 1.43 -36.74 40.80
N GLU A 39 1.90 -37.72 40.06
CA GLU A 39 2.46 -37.62 38.72
C GLU A 39 1.31 -37.46 37.71
N PRO A 40 1.31 -36.44 36.81
CA PRO A 40 0.30 -36.33 35.76
C PRO A 40 0.55 -37.36 34.65
N PRO A 41 -0.50 -37.89 33.98
CA PRO A 41 -0.36 -38.95 33.00
C PRO A 41 0.39 -38.48 31.74
N ALA A 42 1.19 -39.38 31.18
CA ALA A 42 1.93 -39.18 29.94
C ALA A 42 0.98 -38.85 28.78
N ILE A 43 1.19 -37.69 28.16
CA ILE A 43 0.56 -37.32 26.88
C ILE A 43 1.48 -37.83 25.78
N GLU A 44 0.99 -38.74 24.94
CA GLU A 44 1.73 -39.20 23.75
C GLU A 44 1.97 -38.03 22.78
N PRO A 45 3.18 -37.89 22.21
CA PRO A 45 3.43 -36.90 21.17
C PRO A 45 2.65 -37.27 19.91
N ALA A 46 1.88 -36.32 19.37
CA ALA A 46 1.26 -36.45 18.07
C ALA A 46 2.32 -36.75 16.99
N ARG A 47 2.06 -37.76 16.16
CA ARG A 47 2.90 -38.15 15.03
C ARG A 47 3.10 -36.97 14.07
N PHE A 48 4.35 -36.56 13.90
CA PHE A 48 4.79 -35.74 12.77
C PHE A 48 5.01 -36.64 11.56
N GLU A 49 4.36 -36.33 10.43
CA GLU A 49 4.86 -36.78 9.13
C GLU A 49 6.08 -35.91 8.78
N SER A 50 7.24 -36.55 8.70
CA SER A 50 8.50 -35.91 8.32
C SER A 50 8.47 -35.55 6.83
N LEU A 51 8.37 -34.26 6.50
CA LEU A 51 8.87 -33.76 5.24
C LEU A 51 10.30 -33.27 5.47
N SER A 52 11.24 -34.04 4.94
CA SER A 52 12.67 -33.80 4.95
C SER A 52 13.06 -32.50 4.24
N GLY A 53 13.96 -31.73 4.86
CA GLY A 53 14.92 -30.88 4.13
C GLY A 53 14.66 -29.38 4.14
N GLY A 54 14.77 -28.74 5.29
CA GLY A 54 15.04 -27.31 5.42
C GLY A 54 15.81 -27.07 6.71
N GLU A 55 17.09 -26.72 6.61
CA GLU A 55 17.93 -26.47 7.79
C GLU A 55 17.39 -25.26 8.59
N PHE A 56 16.95 -25.53 9.81
CA PHE A 56 16.65 -24.50 10.80
C PHE A 56 17.96 -23.88 11.28
N SER A 57 18.20 -22.60 10.95
CA SER A 57 19.36 -21.86 11.42
C SER A 57 19.21 -21.50 12.90
N THR A 58 20.15 -21.97 13.72
CA THR A 58 20.32 -21.50 15.10
C THR A 58 21.00 -20.12 15.07
N GLY A 59 20.38 -19.15 15.75
CA GLY A 59 20.65 -17.72 15.60
C GLY A 59 22.13 -17.30 15.62
N SER A 60 22.51 -16.51 14.61
CA SER A 60 23.79 -15.79 14.54
C SER A 60 23.57 -14.29 14.71
N ALA A 61 24.62 -13.58 15.15
CA ALA A 61 24.70 -12.11 15.31
C ALA A 61 24.27 -11.34 14.05
N PRO A 62 24.00 -10.01 14.12
CA PRO A 62 23.50 -9.24 12.98
C PRO A 62 24.44 -9.43 11.77
N PRO A 63 23.94 -9.93 10.63
CA PRO A 63 24.78 -10.10 9.45
C PRO A 63 25.39 -8.76 9.01
N GLN A 64 26.65 -8.79 8.59
CA GLN A 64 27.26 -7.68 7.86
C GLN A 64 26.57 -7.56 6.49
N PRO A 65 26.36 -6.35 5.93
CA PRO A 65 25.71 -6.19 4.63
C PRO A 65 26.53 -6.91 3.55
N PRO A 66 25.98 -7.93 2.87
CA PRO A 66 26.71 -8.64 1.82
C PRO A 66 26.87 -7.76 0.58
N SER A 67 28.02 -7.84 -0.09
CA SER A 67 28.29 -7.17 -1.36
C SER A 67 27.66 -7.95 -2.53
N GLY A 68 26.87 -7.29 -3.37
CA GLY A 68 26.22 -7.92 -4.54
C GLY A 68 24.88 -8.56 -4.16
N ILE A 69 23.90 -7.72 -3.84
CA ILE A 69 22.63 -8.14 -3.27
C ILE A 69 21.75 -8.78 -4.35
N ALA A 70 21.62 -10.11 -4.29
CA ALA A 70 20.54 -10.80 -4.97
C ALA A 70 19.21 -10.41 -4.31
N VAL A 71 18.28 -9.92 -5.12
CA VAL A 71 16.92 -9.60 -4.69
C VAL A 71 16.07 -10.81 -5.06
N GLU A 72 15.64 -11.57 -4.06
CA GLU A 72 14.77 -12.73 -4.23
C GLU A 72 13.57 -12.63 -3.27
N PRO A 73 12.39 -13.15 -3.65
CA PRO A 73 11.27 -13.27 -2.73
C PRO A 73 11.66 -14.08 -1.50
N VAL A 74 11.27 -13.60 -0.31
CA VAL A 74 11.50 -14.30 0.95
C VAL A 74 10.18 -14.91 1.40
N LYS A 75 10.13 -16.24 1.50
CA LYS A 75 8.93 -16.96 1.94
C LYS A 75 8.82 -16.95 3.47
N PRO A 76 7.88 -16.19 4.05
CA PRO A 76 7.67 -16.20 5.50
C PRO A 76 7.07 -17.54 5.95
N GLN A 77 7.34 -17.92 7.20
CA GLN A 77 6.73 -19.07 7.85
C GLN A 77 5.71 -18.60 8.87
N VAL A 78 4.51 -19.17 8.84
CA VAL A 78 3.41 -18.84 9.76
C VAL A 78 3.01 -20.10 10.50
N ALA A 79 2.92 -20.01 11.83
CA ALA A 79 2.39 -21.08 12.67
C ALA A 79 1.25 -20.54 13.54
N ALA A 80 0.09 -21.19 13.45
CA ALA A 80 -1.10 -20.87 14.21
C ALA A 80 -1.25 -21.82 15.40
N PHE A 81 -1.51 -21.26 16.57
CA PHE A 81 -1.72 -21.99 17.82
C PHE A 81 -3.14 -21.71 18.31
N PRO A 82 -4.07 -22.65 18.12
CA PRO A 82 -5.41 -22.50 18.69
C PRO A 82 -5.30 -22.55 20.21
N PHE A 83 -6.10 -21.75 20.89
CA PHE A 83 -6.18 -21.80 22.35
C PHE A 83 -7.61 -21.67 22.85
N GLN A 84 -7.90 -22.43 23.91
CA GLN A 84 -9.25 -22.54 24.45
C GLN A 84 -9.58 -21.36 25.35
N ASN A 85 -10.87 -21.02 25.36
CA ASN A 85 -11.42 -20.03 26.27
C ASN A 85 -11.23 -20.49 27.71
N LEU A 86 -10.89 -19.56 28.60
CA LEU A 86 -10.87 -19.86 30.02
C LEU A 86 -12.30 -19.99 30.53
N SER A 87 -12.60 -21.09 31.23
CA SER A 87 -13.84 -21.24 31.98
C SER A 87 -13.94 -20.21 33.11
N ASP A 88 -15.15 -19.95 33.60
CA ASP A 88 -15.35 -19.01 34.71
C ASP A 88 -14.57 -19.38 35.98
N ALA A 89 -14.22 -20.66 36.15
CA ALA A 89 -13.39 -21.14 37.26
C ALA A 89 -11.88 -20.94 37.03
N GLU A 90 -11.41 -20.97 35.78
CA GLU A 90 -9.99 -20.79 35.43
C GLU A 90 -9.59 -19.31 35.35
N ARG A 91 -10.52 -18.43 34.97
CA ARG A 91 -10.27 -16.99 34.82
C ARG A 91 -9.64 -16.35 36.06
N PRO A 92 -10.12 -16.57 37.30
CA PRO A 92 -9.51 -15.98 38.49
C PRO A 92 -8.09 -16.49 38.76
N ILE A 93 -7.82 -17.76 38.44
CA ILE A 93 -6.51 -18.39 38.66
C ILE A 93 -5.47 -17.82 37.69
N ALA A 94 -5.81 -17.76 36.40
CA ALA A 94 -4.96 -17.17 35.38
C ALA A 94 -4.77 -15.66 35.61
N ALA A 95 -5.83 -14.93 36.00
CA ALA A 95 -5.75 -13.51 36.28
C ALA A 95 -4.90 -13.19 37.52
N ALA A 96 -4.81 -14.08 38.50
CA ALA A 96 -4.02 -13.87 39.72
C ALA A 96 -2.50 -13.91 39.45
N THR A 97 -2.05 -14.56 38.38
CA THR A 97 -0.64 -14.67 38.00
C THR A 97 -0.26 -13.74 36.84
N LEU A 98 -1.24 -13.07 36.23
CA LEU A 98 -1.05 -12.23 35.06
C LEU A 98 -0.85 -10.76 35.47
N GLU A 99 0.32 -10.22 35.15
CA GLU A 99 0.55 -8.78 35.22
C GLU A 99 -0.23 -8.08 34.10
N ARG A 100 -1.11 -7.14 34.46
CA ARG A 100 -1.88 -6.34 33.50
C ARG A 100 -1.13 -5.08 33.11
N VAL A 101 -1.11 -4.80 31.81
CA VAL A 101 -0.54 -3.56 31.27
C VAL A 101 -1.60 -2.46 31.19
N ALA A 102 -1.19 -1.21 31.36
CA ALA A 102 -2.09 -0.08 31.09
C ALA A 102 -2.65 -0.16 29.65
N GLY A 103 -3.97 -0.04 29.51
CA GLY A 103 -4.66 -0.20 28.23
C GLY A 103 -5.26 -1.58 27.98
N THR A 104 -5.14 -2.54 28.91
CA THR A 104 -5.88 -3.83 28.86
C THR A 104 -7.14 -3.78 29.72
N ASP A 105 -8.16 -3.12 29.20
CA ASP A 105 -9.46 -3.03 29.85
C ASP A 105 -10.29 -4.33 29.67
N GLY A 106 -11.22 -4.59 30.59
CA GLY A 106 -12.14 -5.73 30.50
C GLY A 106 -11.72 -7.00 31.24
N LYS A 107 -12.49 -8.07 31.06
CA LYS A 107 -12.30 -9.38 31.71
C LYS A 107 -11.35 -10.25 30.88
N LEU A 108 -10.47 -10.99 31.55
CA LEU A 108 -9.62 -12.01 30.91
C LEU A 108 -10.53 -13.11 30.35
N VAL A 109 -10.42 -13.38 29.05
CA VAL A 109 -11.28 -14.35 28.36
C VAL A 109 -10.51 -15.54 27.80
N ALA A 110 -9.22 -15.36 27.49
CA ALA A 110 -8.35 -16.42 27.00
C ALA A 110 -6.88 -16.15 27.37
N HIS A 111 -6.10 -17.21 27.61
CA HIS A 111 -4.68 -17.12 27.99
C HIS A 111 -3.93 -18.36 27.49
N ILE A 112 -2.74 -18.16 26.93
CA ILE A 112 -1.88 -19.25 26.46
C ILE A 112 -0.41 -18.93 26.74
N VAL A 113 0.32 -19.93 27.23
CA VAL A 113 1.77 -19.90 27.37
C VAL A 113 2.37 -20.98 26.48
N ARG A 114 3.40 -20.64 25.71
CA ARG A 114 4.24 -21.57 24.96
C ARG A 114 5.70 -21.18 25.16
N PRO A 115 6.42 -21.81 26.11
CA PRO A 115 7.79 -21.45 26.42
C PRO A 115 8.81 -21.95 25.38
N SER A 116 8.38 -22.78 24.42
CA SER A 116 9.22 -23.31 23.35
C SER A 116 8.40 -23.51 22.08
N VAL A 117 8.74 -22.76 21.04
CA VAL A 117 8.22 -22.83 19.67
C VAL A 117 9.38 -22.59 18.69
N PRO A 118 9.21 -22.89 17.39
CA PRO A 118 10.16 -22.44 16.37
C PRO A 118 10.39 -20.93 16.45
N SER A 119 11.59 -20.48 16.05
CA SER A 119 11.95 -19.05 16.08
C SER A 119 10.97 -18.22 15.26
N PHE A 120 10.62 -17.04 15.77
CA PHE A 120 9.73 -16.10 15.11
C PHE A 120 10.13 -14.65 15.43
N GLY A 121 9.67 -13.71 14.61
CA GLY A 121 9.93 -12.27 14.78
C GLY A 121 8.68 -11.44 15.04
N MET A 122 7.50 -12.00 14.73
CA MET A 122 6.23 -11.28 14.80
C MET A 122 5.11 -12.16 15.34
N VAL A 123 4.18 -11.54 16.07
CA VAL A 123 3.04 -12.20 16.70
C VAL A 123 1.76 -11.40 16.52
N GLY A 124 0.65 -12.07 16.23
CA GLY A 124 -0.69 -11.48 16.20
C GLY A 124 -1.75 -12.47 16.67
N VAL A 125 -2.93 -11.98 16.99
CA VAL A 125 -4.05 -12.83 17.45
C VAL A 125 -5.22 -12.68 16.48
N THR A 126 -5.86 -13.77 16.09
CA THR A 126 -7.02 -13.77 15.18
C THR A 126 -8.20 -14.56 15.75
N TRP A 127 -9.40 -14.26 15.28
CA TRP A 127 -10.65 -14.92 15.64
C TRP A 127 -11.72 -14.75 14.54
N ASP A 128 -12.87 -15.42 14.69
CA ASP A 128 -13.98 -15.31 13.74
C ASP A 128 -14.59 -13.89 13.69
N GLN A 129 -15.02 -13.45 12.50
CA GLN A 129 -15.71 -12.16 12.35
C GLN A 129 -17.14 -12.18 12.92
N ALA A 130 -17.67 -10.97 13.17
CA ALA A 130 -19.07 -10.69 13.48
C ALA A 130 -19.60 -11.17 14.85
N GLU A 131 -18.72 -11.35 15.83
CA GLU A 131 -19.12 -11.70 17.20
C GLU A 131 -19.31 -10.47 18.08
N ALA A 132 -20.37 -10.46 18.88
CA ALA A 132 -20.63 -9.40 19.86
C ALA A 132 -19.76 -9.58 21.12
N VAL A 133 -18.43 -9.46 20.95
CA VAL A 133 -17.43 -9.74 21.98
C VAL A 133 -16.94 -8.49 22.72
N GLY A 134 -17.54 -7.33 22.43
CA GLY A 134 -17.07 -6.03 22.92
C GLY A 134 -15.70 -5.69 22.35
N GLU A 135 -15.13 -4.56 22.80
CA GLU A 135 -13.75 -4.22 22.46
C GLU A 135 -12.81 -5.30 23.01
N ILE A 136 -11.94 -5.81 22.12
CA ILE A 136 -10.92 -6.80 22.43
C ILE A 136 -9.59 -6.09 22.63
N THR A 137 -8.79 -6.56 23.59
CA THR A 137 -7.39 -6.19 23.70
C THR A 137 -6.57 -7.43 23.99
N ALA A 138 -5.45 -7.60 23.29
CA ALA A 138 -4.48 -8.63 23.61
C ALA A 138 -3.26 -7.99 24.26
N GLN A 139 -2.65 -8.70 25.21
CA GLN A 139 -1.28 -8.42 25.61
C GLN A 139 -0.41 -9.64 25.31
N VAL A 140 0.84 -9.38 24.96
CA VAL A 140 1.83 -10.39 24.61
C VAL A 140 3.14 -10.09 25.31
N ARG A 141 3.85 -11.15 25.69
CA ARG A 141 5.28 -11.12 25.94
C ARG A 141 5.95 -12.26 25.20
N SER A 142 7.20 -12.06 24.80
CA SER A 142 8.00 -13.05 24.10
C SER A 142 9.14 -13.55 24.97
N LEU A 143 9.64 -14.74 24.68
CA LEU A 143 10.80 -15.33 25.32
C LEU A 143 11.96 -15.36 24.31
N ASP A 144 13.07 -14.75 24.67
CA ASP A 144 14.32 -14.81 23.93
C ASP A 144 15.47 -15.31 24.83
N ARG A 145 16.73 -15.14 24.37
CA ARG A 145 17.92 -15.55 25.13
C ARG A 145 18.15 -14.74 26.42
N SER A 146 17.57 -13.55 26.54
CA SER A 146 17.63 -12.69 27.72
C SER A 146 16.54 -13.01 28.74
N GLY A 147 15.50 -13.74 28.32
CA GLY A 147 14.39 -14.16 29.18
C GLY A 147 13.06 -13.70 28.61
N TRP A 148 12.05 -13.61 29.48
CA TRP A 148 10.75 -13.05 29.11
C TRP A 148 10.85 -11.54 28.98
N SER A 149 10.29 -11.00 27.90
CA SER A 149 10.11 -9.57 27.74
C SER A 149 9.10 -9.03 28.76
N GLU A 150 9.13 -7.72 28.94
CA GLU A 150 7.98 -6.99 29.50
C GLU A 150 6.73 -7.22 28.63
N TRP A 151 5.56 -7.07 29.24
CA TRP A 151 4.29 -7.19 28.53
C TRP A 151 4.04 -5.99 27.62
N ALA A 152 3.56 -6.26 26.42
CA ALA A 152 3.16 -5.26 25.43
C ALA A 152 1.71 -5.49 24.97
N VAL A 153 0.99 -4.41 24.65
CA VAL A 153 -0.37 -4.49 24.13
C VAL A 153 -0.34 -4.68 22.61
N LEU A 154 -1.09 -5.66 22.11
CA LEU A 154 -1.46 -5.80 20.70
C LEU A 154 -2.84 -5.18 20.50
N TYR A 155 -2.89 -4.10 19.75
CA TYR A 155 -4.11 -3.35 19.51
C TYR A 155 -5.05 -4.12 18.57
N ALA A 156 -6.31 -4.30 18.94
CA ALA A 156 -7.34 -4.90 18.12
C ALA A 156 -8.40 -3.86 17.77
N PRO A 157 -8.38 -3.29 16.57
CA PRO A 157 -9.44 -2.40 16.16
C PRO A 157 -10.69 -3.17 15.70
N ASP A 158 -11.87 -2.66 16.04
CA ASP A 158 -13.14 -3.31 15.76
C ASP A 158 -13.47 -3.42 14.25
N ASP A 159 -12.94 -2.54 13.39
CA ASP A 159 -13.32 -2.46 11.97
C ASP A 159 -12.14 -2.20 10.99
N GLU A 160 -10.88 -2.41 11.39
CA GLU A 160 -9.75 -2.30 10.45
C GLU A 160 -9.61 -3.56 9.58
N GLY A 161 -9.84 -3.38 8.28
CA GLY A 161 -9.66 -4.42 7.26
C GLY A 161 -10.45 -4.23 5.98
N PRO A 162 -10.53 -5.27 5.13
CA PRO A 162 -11.52 -5.34 4.07
C PRO A 162 -12.91 -5.44 4.71
N SER A 163 -13.95 -4.86 4.07
CA SER A 163 -15.30 -5.09 4.57
C SER A 163 -15.69 -6.57 4.44
N SER A 164 -16.62 -7.04 5.27
CA SER A 164 -17.16 -8.42 5.18
C SER A 164 -17.78 -8.72 3.81
N SER A 165 -18.23 -7.70 3.08
CA SER A 165 -18.72 -7.82 1.71
C SER A 165 -17.61 -8.03 0.67
N GLU A 166 -16.36 -7.71 1.00
CA GLU A 166 -15.20 -7.83 0.12
C GLU A 166 -14.48 -9.16 0.28
N GLU A 167 -14.33 -9.62 1.52
CA GLU A 167 -13.52 -10.77 1.91
C GLU A 167 -14.25 -11.49 3.07
N PRO A 168 -15.30 -12.29 2.77
CA PRO A 168 -16.21 -12.85 3.78
C PRO A 168 -15.55 -13.91 4.67
N ASP A 169 -14.47 -14.53 4.19
CA ASP A 169 -13.69 -15.53 4.92
C ASP A 169 -12.55 -14.90 5.74
N ALA A 170 -12.41 -13.57 5.71
CA ALA A 170 -11.37 -12.89 6.47
C ALA A 170 -11.63 -13.01 7.98
N ARG A 171 -10.55 -13.10 8.76
CA ARG A 171 -10.60 -13.18 10.23
C ARG A 171 -10.45 -11.81 10.86
N ALA A 172 -11.15 -11.59 11.98
CA ALA A 172 -10.88 -10.47 12.86
C ALA A 172 -9.55 -10.71 13.58
N GLY A 173 -8.90 -9.66 14.07
CA GLY A 173 -7.60 -9.81 14.69
C GLY A 173 -6.98 -8.52 15.20
N THR A 174 -5.90 -8.68 15.95
CA THR A 174 -5.05 -7.56 16.35
C THR A 174 -4.29 -6.98 15.15
N HIS A 175 -3.62 -5.85 15.33
CA HIS A 175 -2.39 -5.58 14.58
C HIS A 175 -1.28 -6.54 15.04
N PRO A 176 -0.41 -7.00 14.12
CA PRO A 176 0.71 -7.83 14.51
C PRO A 176 1.82 -6.97 15.13
N GLY A 177 2.46 -7.50 16.17
CA GLY A 177 3.57 -6.86 16.87
C GLY A 177 4.91 -7.50 16.53
N TRP A 178 5.91 -6.67 16.22
CA TRP A 178 7.31 -7.10 16.16
C TRP A 178 7.83 -7.38 17.57
N VAL A 179 8.43 -8.56 17.78
CA VAL A 179 8.99 -9.00 19.07
C VAL A 179 10.47 -9.36 18.99
N GLY A 180 11.09 -9.16 17.82
CA GLY A 180 12.46 -9.62 17.58
C GLY A 180 12.58 -11.14 17.62
N ALA A 181 13.80 -11.66 17.47
CA ALA A 181 14.05 -13.10 17.45
C ALA A 181 13.66 -13.78 18.78
N SER A 182 12.52 -14.47 18.77
CA SER A 182 11.88 -15.07 19.94
C SER A 182 11.64 -16.56 19.73
N THR A 183 11.66 -17.34 20.82
CA THR A 183 11.46 -18.80 20.82
C THR A 183 10.33 -19.26 21.74
N GLY A 184 9.60 -18.32 22.35
CA GLY A 184 8.43 -18.58 23.17
C GLY A 184 7.52 -17.36 23.21
N PHE A 185 6.25 -17.57 23.55
CA PHE A 185 5.29 -16.49 23.73
C PHE A 185 4.34 -16.77 24.88
N GLU A 186 3.77 -15.69 25.40
CA GLU A 186 2.61 -15.72 26.27
C GLU A 186 1.63 -14.65 25.82
N VAL A 187 0.38 -15.03 25.65
CA VAL A 187 -0.69 -14.14 25.16
C VAL A 187 -1.88 -14.23 26.09
N ALA A 188 -2.41 -13.08 26.50
CA ALA A 188 -3.66 -12.95 27.22
C ALA A 188 -4.61 -12.03 26.45
N LEU A 189 -5.88 -12.45 26.35
CA LEU A 189 -6.93 -11.74 25.65
C LEU A 189 -7.99 -11.24 26.64
N PHE A 190 -8.38 -9.99 26.49
CA PHE A 190 -9.40 -9.33 27.30
C PHE A 190 -10.57 -8.87 26.45
N SER A 191 -11.76 -8.92 27.03
CA SER A 191 -13.00 -8.41 26.45
C SER A 191 -13.70 -7.49 27.44
N THR A 192 -14.15 -6.32 26.97
CA THR A 192 -14.90 -5.36 27.79
C THR A 192 -16.25 -5.89 28.29
N ASN A 193 -16.90 -6.79 27.54
CA ASN A 193 -18.14 -7.45 27.97
C ASN A 193 -17.92 -8.84 28.59
N GLY A 194 -16.70 -9.38 28.52
CA GLY A 194 -16.28 -10.66 29.08
C GLY A 194 -16.67 -11.89 28.26
N VAL A 195 -17.14 -11.69 27.04
CA VAL A 195 -17.45 -12.75 26.07
C VAL A 195 -16.18 -13.06 25.27
N ALA A 196 -15.78 -14.32 25.25
CA ALA A 196 -14.63 -14.77 24.49
C ALA A 196 -15.02 -14.99 23.01
N PRO A 197 -14.22 -14.52 22.04
CA PRO A 197 -14.46 -14.85 20.65
C PRO A 197 -14.25 -16.34 20.35
N ARG A 198 -14.86 -16.85 19.28
CA ARG A 198 -14.64 -18.23 18.79
C ARG A 198 -13.37 -18.33 17.93
N ASN A 199 -12.83 -19.54 17.89
CA ASN A 199 -11.68 -19.93 17.07
C ASN A 199 -10.48 -19.00 17.23
N ILE A 200 -10.10 -18.70 18.47
CA ILE A 200 -8.97 -17.79 18.75
C ILE A 200 -7.65 -18.49 18.43
N GLU A 201 -6.78 -17.80 17.69
CA GLU A 201 -5.47 -18.31 17.31
C GLU A 201 -4.38 -17.27 17.58
N VAL A 202 -3.30 -17.71 18.24
CA VAL A 202 -2.04 -16.95 18.23
C VAL A 202 -1.27 -17.33 16.98
N ASN A 203 -0.93 -16.35 16.17
CA ASN A 203 -0.18 -16.50 14.94
C ASN A 203 1.23 -15.97 15.16
N ILE A 204 2.22 -16.86 15.14
CA ILE A 204 3.63 -16.46 15.13
C ILE A 204 4.17 -16.53 13.71
N ILE A 205 5.05 -15.60 13.38
CA ILE A 205 5.55 -15.41 12.02
C ILE A 205 7.07 -15.24 12.07
N ASP A 206 7.76 -16.11 11.35
CA ASP A 206 9.12 -15.87 10.90
C ASP A 206 9.06 -15.15 9.53
N PRO A 207 9.41 -13.86 9.46
CA PRO A 207 9.38 -13.10 8.20
C PRO A 207 10.51 -13.47 7.23
N GLY A 208 11.47 -14.30 7.66
CA GLY A 208 12.70 -14.58 6.95
C GLY A 208 13.64 -13.37 6.84
N VAL A 209 14.83 -13.61 6.30
CA VAL A 209 15.87 -12.60 6.08
C VAL A 209 16.33 -12.62 4.63
N SER A 210 16.74 -11.46 4.12
CA SER A 210 17.34 -11.30 2.80
C SER A 210 18.60 -10.45 2.89
N PRO A 211 19.64 -10.72 2.07
CA PRO A 211 20.70 -9.76 1.77
C PRO A 211 20.20 -8.34 1.47
N ALA A 212 19.00 -8.20 0.87
CA ALA A 212 18.40 -6.91 0.53
C ALA A 212 17.87 -6.11 1.72
N ASP A 213 17.75 -6.73 2.89
CA ASP A 213 17.25 -6.08 4.10
C ASP A 213 18.17 -4.94 4.58
N TRP A 214 19.45 -5.00 4.23
CA TRP A 214 20.41 -3.92 4.50
C TRP A 214 20.32 -2.76 3.51
N GLN A 215 19.49 -2.85 2.46
CA GLN A 215 19.30 -1.74 1.53
C GLN A 215 18.48 -0.63 2.18
N THR A 216 19.07 0.56 2.24
CA THR A 216 18.36 1.76 2.68
C THR A 216 18.21 2.72 1.51
N LYS A 217 17.00 3.24 1.34
CA LYS A 217 16.68 4.29 0.35
C LYS A 217 16.43 5.64 1.01
N ALA A 218 16.34 5.67 2.34
CA ALA A 218 16.26 6.89 3.14
C ALA A 218 17.51 7.79 3.00
N THR A 219 18.67 7.19 2.68
CA THR A 219 20.01 7.82 2.74
C THR A 219 20.62 8.18 1.37
N THR A 220 20.06 7.75 0.23
CA THR A 220 20.59 8.10 -1.12
C THR A 220 20.28 9.53 -1.59
N SER A 221 19.91 10.44 -0.68
CA SER A 221 19.99 11.89 -0.91
C SER A 221 21.16 12.55 -0.15
N ALA A 222 22.21 11.78 0.17
CA ALA A 222 23.51 12.27 0.65
C ALA A 222 24.38 12.85 -0.48
N ALA A 223 23.80 13.68 -1.34
CA ALA A 223 24.53 14.75 -2.00
C ALA A 223 24.25 16.03 -1.20
N GLY A 224 25.05 16.24 -0.15
CA GLY A 224 25.14 17.51 0.58
C GLY A 224 24.72 17.43 2.05
N ASP A 225 25.63 16.98 2.90
CA ASP A 225 25.71 17.44 4.29
C ASP A 225 26.08 18.92 4.31
N GLN A 226 25.06 19.75 4.15
CA GLN A 226 24.95 21.07 4.74
C GLN A 226 23.55 21.13 5.36
N PRO A 227 23.35 21.88 6.47
CA PRO A 227 22.01 22.17 6.94
C PRO A 227 21.35 23.08 5.91
N ALA A 228 20.83 22.50 4.83
CA ALA A 228 19.82 23.16 4.06
C ALA A 228 18.67 23.44 5.05
N PRO A 229 18.13 24.67 5.09
CA PRO A 229 16.91 24.91 5.85
C PRO A 229 15.82 23.95 5.36
N ASP A 230 14.67 23.96 6.01
CA ASP A 230 13.41 23.31 5.57
C ASP A 230 12.95 23.72 4.14
N ALA A 231 13.86 24.10 3.23
CA ALA A 231 13.68 24.11 1.80
C ALA A 231 13.23 22.71 1.37
N GLY A 232 11.91 22.57 1.24
CA GLY A 232 11.29 21.55 0.43
C GLY A 232 11.84 21.57 -1.00
N PRO A 233 11.17 20.90 -1.94
CA PRO A 233 11.49 21.14 -3.35
C PRO A 233 11.39 22.65 -3.60
N ARG A 234 12.20 23.21 -4.51
CA ARG A 234 12.00 24.60 -4.94
C ARG A 234 10.52 24.75 -5.29
N ALA A 235 9.83 25.70 -4.64
CA ALA A 235 8.47 26.07 -5.00
C ALA A 235 8.42 26.21 -6.54
N GLY A 236 7.50 25.52 -7.21
CA GLY A 236 7.48 25.49 -8.67
C GLY A 236 8.17 24.27 -9.31
N THR A 237 8.35 23.15 -8.62
CA THR A 237 8.84 21.89 -9.23
C THR A 237 7.87 20.73 -9.04
N PHE A 238 7.72 19.88 -10.06
CA PHE A 238 6.82 18.72 -10.05
C PHE A 238 7.16 17.78 -8.88
N PRO A 239 6.19 17.37 -8.04
CA PRO A 239 6.46 16.50 -6.91
C PRO A 239 6.69 15.07 -7.41
N GLY A 240 7.95 14.75 -7.72
CA GLY A 240 8.36 13.42 -8.17
C GLY A 240 8.22 12.35 -7.08
N LEU A 241 8.15 11.08 -7.52
CA LEU A 241 8.11 9.91 -6.65
C LEU A 241 9.33 9.93 -5.71
N PRO A 242 9.17 9.92 -4.38
CA PRO A 242 10.31 9.77 -3.48
C PRO A 242 10.97 8.40 -3.67
N PRO A 243 12.19 8.18 -3.15
CA PRO A 243 12.74 6.83 -3.08
C PRO A 243 11.76 5.89 -2.36
N VAL A 244 11.38 4.80 -3.02
CA VAL A 244 10.53 3.74 -2.49
C VAL A 244 11.26 2.42 -2.65
N ILE A 245 11.24 1.60 -1.61
CA ILE A 245 11.62 0.19 -1.63
C ILE A 245 10.44 -0.57 -2.21
N THR A 246 10.60 -1.09 -3.42
CA THR A 246 9.55 -1.83 -4.15
C THR A 246 9.29 -3.18 -3.50
N ARG A 247 8.17 -3.81 -3.86
CA ARG A 247 7.83 -5.17 -3.41
C ARG A 247 8.94 -6.18 -3.66
N GLU A 248 9.52 -6.15 -4.86
CA GLU A 248 10.68 -6.95 -5.20
C GLU A 248 11.85 -6.67 -4.24
N GLU A 249 12.20 -5.40 -4.02
CA GLU A 249 13.35 -5.01 -3.20
C GLU A 249 13.23 -5.37 -1.71
N TRP A 250 12.02 -5.34 -1.13
CA TRP A 250 11.82 -5.84 0.25
C TRP A 250 11.54 -7.34 0.33
N GLY A 251 11.61 -8.07 -0.80
CA GLY A 251 11.48 -9.52 -0.84
C GLY A 251 10.05 -10.00 -0.64
N ALA A 252 9.06 -9.28 -1.15
CA ALA A 252 7.66 -9.69 -1.12
C ALA A 252 7.46 -11.07 -1.76
N ASP A 253 6.87 -12.00 -1.01
CA ASP A 253 6.41 -13.26 -1.58
C ASP A 253 5.04 -13.06 -2.23
N GLU A 254 5.07 -12.79 -3.53
CA GLU A 254 3.86 -12.61 -4.35
C GLU A 254 3.04 -13.92 -4.48
N SER A 255 3.59 -15.08 -4.09
CA SER A 255 2.88 -16.36 -4.12
C SER A 255 1.97 -16.58 -2.91
N LEU A 256 2.06 -15.75 -1.87
CA LEU A 256 1.15 -15.82 -0.72
C LEU A 256 -0.30 -15.48 -1.12
N GLY A 257 -0.49 -14.73 -2.20
CA GLY A 257 -1.81 -14.37 -2.68
C GLY A 257 -2.37 -15.35 -3.70
N ASP A 258 -3.59 -15.81 -3.47
CA ASP A 258 -4.39 -16.59 -4.44
C ASP A 258 -4.95 -15.69 -5.58
N GLU A 259 -6.00 -16.14 -6.27
CA GLU A 259 -6.66 -15.40 -7.38
C GLU A 259 -7.08 -13.96 -7.02
N CYS A 260 -7.28 -13.67 -5.73
CA CYS A 260 -7.71 -12.36 -5.26
C CYS A 260 -6.57 -11.32 -5.10
N PHE A 261 -5.31 -11.74 -5.31
CA PHE A 261 -4.11 -10.88 -5.25
C PHE A 261 -4.10 -9.79 -6.33
N ALA A 262 -4.83 -9.99 -7.43
CA ALA A 262 -4.96 -8.97 -8.47
C ALA A 262 -5.53 -7.66 -7.88
N PRO A 263 -4.85 -6.51 -8.04
CA PRO A 263 -5.22 -5.29 -7.33
C PRO A 263 -6.58 -4.77 -7.77
N LYS A 264 -7.53 -4.70 -6.82
CA LYS A 264 -8.80 -3.98 -6.99
C LYS A 264 -8.51 -2.49 -7.13
N LEU A 265 -9.12 -1.83 -8.12
CA LEU A 265 -8.84 -0.43 -8.45
C LEU A 265 -10.01 0.49 -8.14
N GLY A 266 -9.70 1.67 -7.60
CA GLY A 266 -10.62 2.80 -7.58
C GLY A 266 -10.77 3.44 -8.96
N SER A 267 -11.81 4.26 -9.12
CA SER A 267 -12.03 5.07 -10.31
C SER A 267 -11.13 6.31 -10.35
N THR A 268 -10.58 6.71 -9.20
CA THR A 268 -9.69 7.87 -9.01
C THR A 268 -8.91 7.74 -7.69
N PHE A 269 -8.12 8.76 -7.35
CA PHE A 269 -7.53 8.93 -6.03
C PHE A 269 -7.95 10.29 -5.49
N LYS A 270 -8.44 10.35 -4.24
CA LYS A 270 -9.06 11.54 -3.65
C LYS A 270 -8.28 12.11 -2.46
N MET A 271 -7.82 11.25 -1.55
CA MET A 271 -7.28 11.66 -0.25
C MET A 271 -6.44 10.56 0.42
N VAL A 272 -5.75 10.92 1.49
CA VAL A 272 -4.89 10.02 2.28
C VAL A 272 -5.45 9.79 3.68
N PHE A 273 -5.47 8.53 4.10
CA PHE A 273 -5.56 8.18 5.52
C PHE A 273 -4.18 7.84 6.07
N VAL A 274 -3.81 8.48 7.18
CA VAL A 274 -2.57 8.23 7.91
C VAL A 274 -2.86 7.24 9.02
N HIS A 275 -2.04 6.19 9.05
CA HIS A 275 -2.10 5.08 9.98
C HIS A 275 -0.82 4.97 10.79
N HIS A 276 -0.86 4.14 11.83
CA HIS A 276 0.33 3.50 12.38
C HIS A 276 0.15 1.99 12.35
N THR A 277 1.23 1.21 12.46
CA THR A 277 1.09 -0.26 12.59
C THR A 277 0.74 -0.68 14.01
N ALA A 278 0.83 0.23 14.99
CA ALA A 278 0.65 -0.02 16.42
C ALA A 278 1.64 -1.05 17.02
N GLY A 279 2.65 -1.48 16.27
CA GLY A 279 3.68 -2.43 16.70
C GLY A 279 4.85 -1.78 17.47
N SER A 280 5.90 -2.57 17.72
CA SER A 280 7.10 -2.11 18.41
C SER A 280 7.81 -0.95 17.70
N ASN A 281 8.48 -0.11 18.49
CA ASN A 281 9.35 0.97 18.01
C ASN A 281 10.84 0.62 18.13
N ASP A 282 11.18 -0.62 18.49
CA ASP A 282 12.52 -1.04 18.90
C ASP A 282 13.27 -1.86 17.85
N TYR A 283 12.66 -2.05 16.67
CA TYR A 283 13.30 -2.72 15.54
C TYR A 283 14.44 -1.86 14.94
N GLU A 284 15.46 -2.53 14.44
CA GLU A 284 16.62 -1.93 13.76
C GLU A 284 16.32 -1.62 12.30
N GLU A 285 17.13 -0.76 11.66
CA GLU A 285 16.84 -0.30 10.28
C GLU A 285 16.79 -1.46 9.29
N TYR A 286 17.72 -2.41 9.38
CA TYR A 286 17.76 -3.59 8.52
C TYR A 286 16.56 -4.53 8.75
N GLU A 287 15.90 -4.46 9.92
CA GLU A 287 14.73 -5.30 10.21
C GLU A 287 13.44 -4.74 9.55
N SER A 288 13.47 -3.52 9.01
CA SER A 288 12.28 -2.85 8.48
C SER A 288 11.60 -3.66 7.37
N ALA A 289 12.37 -4.26 6.45
CA ALA A 289 11.82 -5.10 5.39
C ALA A 289 11.22 -6.40 5.94
N ALA A 290 11.85 -7.01 6.95
CA ALA A 290 11.32 -8.18 7.65
C ALA A 290 10.00 -7.87 8.38
N VAL A 291 9.89 -6.71 9.01
CA VAL A 291 8.62 -6.24 9.61
C VAL A 291 7.54 -6.12 8.54
N VAL A 292 7.84 -5.54 7.37
CA VAL A 292 6.87 -5.41 6.26
C VAL A 292 6.44 -6.79 5.74
N ARG A 293 7.36 -7.74 5.57
CA ARG A 293 7.06 -9.14 5.20
C ARG A 293 6.18 -9.83 6.23
N GLY A 294 6.45 -9.64 7.52
CA GLY A 294 5.62 -10.17 8.61
C GLY A 294 4.19 -9.62 8.57
N VAL A 295 4.03 -8.31 8.31
CA VAL A 295 2.70 -7.69 8.15
C VAL A 295 1.97 -8.24 6.92
N LEU A 296 2.67 -8.46 5.80
CA LEU A 296 2.09 -9.13 4.63
C LEU A 296 1.59 -10.53 5.01
N ALA A 297 2.45 -11.35 5.59
CA ALA A 297 2.13 -12.73 5.97
C ALA A 297 0.96 -12.80 6.95
N TYR A 298 0.93 -11.91 7.95
CA TYR A 298 -0.17 -11.84 8.89
C TYR A 298 -1.49 -11.46 8.22
N HIS A 299 -1.49 -10.43 7.37
CA HIS A 299 -2.71 -10.03 6.67
C HIS A 299 -3.21 -11.16 5.75
N VAL A 300 -2.32 -11.76 4.96
CA VAL A 300 -2.73 -12.73 3.93
C VAL A 300 -3.02 -14.11 4.53
N VAL A 301 -2.07 -14.68 5.26
CA VAL A 301 -2.16 -16.05 5.76
C VAL A 301 -3.01 -16.13 7.03
N SER A 302 -2.78 -15.24 8.00
CA SER A 302 -3.47 -15.32 9.30
C SER A 302 -4.86 -14.66 9.30
N ARG A 303 -5.03 -13.56 8.56
CA ARG A 303 -6.31 -12.83 8.47
C ARG A 303 -7.11 -13.13 7.20
N GLY A 304 -6.56 -13.86 6.23
CA GLY A 304 -7.25 -14.22 4.99
C GLY A 304 -7.42 -13.05 4.02
N TRP A 305 -6.57 -12.02 4.11
CA TRP A 305 -6.67 -10.87 3.22
C TRP A 305 -6.03 -11.12 1.87
N CYS A 306 -6.46 -10.38 0.85
CA CYS A 306 -5.89 -10.55 -0.49
C CYS A 306 -4.45 -10.02 -0.66
N ASP A 307 -4.00 -9.08 0.17
CA ASP A 307 -2.63 -8.52 0.19
C ASP A 307 -2.47 -7.69 1.48
N ILE A 308 -1.30 -7.11 1.70
CA ILE A 308 -1.07 -6.11 2.75
C ILE A 308 -2.07 -4.94 2.62
N GLY A 309 -2.77 -4.59 3.71
CA GLY A 309 -3.89 -3.64 3.63
C GLY A 309 -3.51 -2.19 3.33
N TYR A 310 -2.27 -1.78 3.61
CA TYR A 310 -1.77 -0.43 3.38
C TYR A 310 -1.20 -0.28 1.97
N ASN A 311 -1.40 0.89 1.33
CA ASN A 311 -0.75 1.16 0.06
C ASN A 311 0.75 1.43 0.23
N PHE A 312 1.14 2.05 1.33
CA PHE A 312 2.52 2.34 1.67
C PHE A 312 2.77 2.20 3.17
N LEU A 313 3.99 1.81 3.52
CA LEU A 313 4.49 1.83 4.89
C LEU A 313 5.71 2.76 4.97
N VAL A 314 5.89 3.43 6.10
CA VAL A 314 7.03 4.33 6.34
C VAL A 314 7.66 3.97 7.68
N ASP A 315 8.94 3.62 7.67
CA ASP A 315 9.67 3.28 8.90
C ASP A 315 10.17 4.51 9.66
N ARG A 316 10.67 4.30 10.89
CA ARG A 316 11.24 5.36 11.74
C ARG A 316 12.52 5.99 11.17
N TYR A 317 13.18 5.32 10.22
CA TYR A 317 14.43 5.72 9.56
C TYR A 317 14.18 6.55 8.29
N GLY A 318 12.93 6.61 7.81
CA GLY A 318 12.50 7.36 6.64
C GLY A 318 12.48 6.55 5.34
N ASN A 319 12.64 5.22 5.39
CA ASN A 319 12.40 4.36 4.24
C ASN A 319 10.88 4.30 3.97
N VAL A 320 10.52 4.31 2.70
CA VAL A 320 9.15 4.13 2.22
C VAL A 320 9.07 2.79 1.51
N PHE A 321 8.11 1.96 1.88
CA PHE A 321 7.87 0.66 1.27
C PHE A 321 6.60 0.70 0.44
N GLU A 322 6.65 0.15 -0.78
CA GLU A 322 5.43 -0.18 -1.52
C GLU A 322 4.71 -1.30 -0.77
N GLY A 323 3.48 -1.02 -0.30
CA GLY A 323 2.62 -2.02 0.32
C GLY A 323 1.83 -2.75 -0.76
N ARG A 324 0.51 -2.51 -0.81
CA ARG A 324 -0.41 -3.22 -1.71
C ARG A 324 0.00 -3.10 -3.18
N SER A 325 0.03 -4.24 -3.87
CA SER A 325 0.60 -4.40 -5.21
C SER A 325 0.04 -3.40 -6.22
N GLY A 326 0.94 -2.73 -6.96
CA GLY A 326 0.61 -1.71 -7.95
C GLY A 326 0.37 -0.30 -7.38
N GLY A 327 0.53 -0.11 -6.06
CA GLY A 327 0.31 1.16 -5.36
C GLY A 327 1.13 2.32 -5.90
N LEU A 328 2.32 2.05 -6.45
CA LEU A 328 3.17 3.05 -7.10
C LEU A 328 2.55 3.71 -8.33
N ARG A 329 1.67 2.99 -9.04
CA ARG A 329 1.20 3.40 -10.38
C ARG A 329 -0.31 3.51 -10.50
N LEU A 330 -1.05 2.69 -9.77
CA LEU A 330 -2.48 2.54 -9.92
C LEU A 330 -3.22 3.14 -8.71
N PRO A 331 -4.51 3.53 -8.87
CA PRO A 331 -5.39 3.88 -7.76
C PRO A 331 -5.82 2.60 -7.03
N VAL A 332 -4.86 1.88 -6.45
CA VAL A 332 -5.11 0.61 -5.76
C VAL A 332 -5.97 0.85 -4.53
N ARG A 333 -7.07 0.11 -4.44
CA ARG A 333 -7.94 0.08 -3.26
C ARG A 333 -7.20 -0.62 -2.12
N GLY A 334 -7.06 0.03 -0.97
CA GLY A 334 -6.50 -0.56 0.24
C GLY A 334 -7.45 -1.53 0.95
N ALA A 335 -7.00 -2.06 2.08
CA ALA A 335 -7.80 -2.78 3.08
C ALA A 335 -7.45 -2.25 4.48
N HIS A 336 -7.40 -0.92 4.61
CA HIS A 336 -6.90 -0.22 5.79
C HIS A 336 -7.97 0.58 6.51
N SER A 337 -9.11 0.87 5.88
CA SER A 337 -10.16 1.72 6.45
C SER A 337 -11.57 1.31 5.98
N GLY A 338 -11.88 0.02 5.99
CA GLY A 338 -13.26 -0.49 5.82
C GLY A 338 -13.95 0.03 4.56
N GLU A 339 -15.14 0.61 4.69
CA GLU A 339 -15.86 1.18 3.54
C GLU A 339 -15.08 2.30 2.82
N TYR A 340 -14.23 3.04 3.53
CA TYR A 340 -13.46 4.16 2.98
C TYR A 340 -12.18 3.74 2.24
N ASN A 341 -11.98 2.44 2.00
CA ASN A 341 -10.85 1.91 1.22
C ASN A 341 -10.83 2.38 -0.25
N VAL A 342 -12.00 2.72 -0.82
CA VAL A 342 -12.13 3.06 -2.25
C VAL A 342 -11.72 4.52 -2.51
N ASN A 343 -10.88 4.71 -3.54
CA ASN A 343 -10.35 6.02 -3.96
C ASN A 343 -9.52 6.76 -2.89
N THR A 344 -9.05 6.08 -1.85
CA THR A 344 -8.14 6.64 -0.84
C THR A 344 -6.77 5.95 -0.91
N THR A 345 -5.79 6.47 -0.18
CA THR A 345 -4.50 5.81 -0.01
C THR A 345 -4.17 5.75 1.47
N GLY A 346 -3.94 4.54 1.98
CA GLY A 346 -3.49 4.31 3.35
C GLY A 346 -1.97 4.33 3.42
N ILE A 347 -1.43 5.17 4.31
CA ILE A 347 0.00 5.26 4.58
C ILE A 347 0.21 4.95 6.07
N SER A 348 0.86 3.83 6.36
CA SER A 348 1.09 3.37 7.74
C SER A 348 2.50 3.70 8.22
N ALA A 349 2.59 4.50 9.29
CA ALA A 349 3.83 4.71 9.99
C ALA A 349 4.14 3.47 10.85
N MET A 350 5.27 2.80 10.60
CA MET A 350 5.65 1.61 11.33
C MET A 350 6.05 1.97 12.77
N GLY A 351 5.34 1.39 13.74
CA GLY A 351 5.53 1.60 15.18
C GLY A 351 4.26 2.04 15.90
N ASN A 352 4.39 2.28 17.21
CA ASN A 352 3.31 2.73 18.08
C ASN A 352 3.50 4.22 18.44
N PHE A 353 2.83 5.07 17.69
CA PHE A 353 2.83 6.53 17.89
C PHE A 353 1.75 7.04 18.85
N ASP A 354 1.11 6.13 19.57
CA ASP A 354 0.50 6.53 20.83
C ASP A 354 1.59 6.68 21.90
N GLN A 355 2.60 5.81 21.90
CA GLN A 355 3.65 5.82 22.91
C GLN A 355 4.82 6.78 22.60
N THR A 356 5.20 6.92 21.32
CA THR A 356 6.37 7.72 20.92
C THR A 356 6.05 8.77 19.86
N ARG A 357 6.89 9.81 19.76
CA ARG A 357 6.78 10.83 18.70
C ARG A 357 7.44 10.34 17.40
N PRO A 358 6.86 10.61 16.21
CA PRO A 358 7.48 10.22 14.94
C PRO A 358 8.80 10.97 14.73
N ARG A 359 9.87 10.25 14.39
CA ARG A 359 11.22 10.81 14.18
C ARG A 359 11.28 11.73 12.95
N ARG A 360 12.28 12.63 12.92
CA ARG A 360 12.47 13.58 11.79
C ARG A 360 12.55 12.88 10.41
N PRO A 361 13.29 11.76 10.23
CA PRO A 361 13.35 11.07 8.94
C PRO A 361 12.00 10.58 8.43
N MET A 362 11.24 9.86 9.28
CA MET A 362 9.86 9.43 9.00
C MET A 362 8.97 10.61 8.59
N ARG A 363 8.97 11.69 9.38
CA ARG A 363 8.14 12.88 9.07
C ARG A 363 8.48 13.47 7.70
N ARG A 364 9.76 13.53 7.32
CA ARG A 364 10.18 14.00 5.99
C ARG A 364 9.72 13.05 4.89
N ALA A 365 9.86 11.74 5.08
CA ALA A 365 9.41 10.73 4.13
C ALA A 365 7.90 10.80 3.89
N MET A 366 7.09 10.89 4.94
CA MET A 366 5.63 11.04 4.84
C MET A 366 5.23 12.32 4.10
N VAL A 367 5.85 13.47 4.40
CA VAL A 367 5.59 14.72 3.66
C VAL A 367 5.90 14.56 2.17
N ARG A 368 7.03 13.93 1.82
CA ARG A 368 7.44 13.70 0.42
C ARG A 368 6.47 12.78 -0.31
N LEU A 369 6.11 11.66 0.32
CA LEU A 369 5.20 10.65 -0.22
C LEU A 369 3.79 11.21 -0.44
N ILE A 370 3.23 11.90 0.55
CA ILE A 370 1.88 12.47 0.46
C ILE A 370 1.84 13.59 -0.59
N ALA A 371 2.88 14.45 -0.64
CA ALA A 371 2.95 15.49 -1.67
C ALA A 371 3.06 14.91 -3.08
N TRP A 372 3.87 13.86 -3.30
CA TRP A 372 3.89 13.16 -4.59
C TRP A 372 2.51 12.61 -4.95
N ARG A 373 1.86 11.90 -4.03
CA ARG A 373 0.58 11.24 -4.30
C ARG A 373 -0.53 12.24 -4.62
N LEU A 374 -0.62 13.33 -3.86
CA LEU A 374 -1.60 14.40 -4.09
C LEU A 374 -1.27 15.23 -5.33
N GLY A 375 0.00 15.62 -5.51
CA GLY A 375 0.41 16.50 -6.59
C GLY A 375 0.29 15.86 -7.97
N THR A 376 0.65 14.58 -8.11
CA THR A 376 0.45 13.83 -9.37
C THR A 376 -1.03 13.68 -9.73
N ALA A 377 -1.94 13.74 -8.74
CA ALA A 377 -3.38 13.72 -8.93
C ALA A 377 -4.04 15.11 -9.01
N TYR A 378 -3.24 16.19 -9.05
CA TYR A 378 -3.71 17.58 -9.09
C TYR A 378 -4.59 17.95 -7.89
N HIS A 379 -4.18 17.47 -6.71
CA HIS A 379 -4.82 17.77 -5.44
C HIS A 379 -3.89 18.59 -4.55
N GLY A 380 -4.45 19.62 -3.91
CA GLY A 380 -3.76 20.34 -2.83
C GLY A 380 -3.74 19.54 -1.53
N GLY A 381 -3.03 20.02 -0.51
CA GLY A 381 -2.94 19.38 0.83
C GLY A 381 -4.14 19.61 1.75
N PHE A 382 -5.09 20.46 1.35
CA PHE A 382 -6.23 20.90 2.17
C PHE A 382 -7.57 20.64 1.47
N GLY A 383 -8.66 20.90 2.20
CA GLY A 383 -10.04 20.76 1.75
C GLY A 383 -10.76 19.59 2.42
N ARG A 384 -12.10 19.66 2.39
CA ARG A 384 -12.98 18.57 2.84
C ARG A 384 -13.44 17.75 1.64
N ILE A 385 -13.23 16.44 1.68
CA ILE A 385 -13.42 15.53 0.54
C ILE A 385 -14.45 14.47 0.89
N ALA A 386 -15.40 14.26 -0.02
CA ALA A 386 -16.43 13.24 0.13
C ALA A 386 -15.91 11.85 -0.29
N VAL A 387 -15.97 10.89 0.62
CA VAL A 387 -15.65 9.47 0.42
C VAL A 387 -16.78 8.68 1.07
N GLU A 388 -17.44 7.81 0.30
CA GLU A 388 -18.61 7.03 0.73
C GLU A 388 -19.72 7.83 1.46
N GLY A 389 -19.91 9.10 1.08
CA GLY A 389 -20.93 9.99 1.66
C GLY A 389 -20.43 10.88 2.79
N ASP A 390 -19.35 10.50 3.46
CA ASP A 390 -18.75 11.26 4.55
C ASP A 390 -17.64 12.20 4.11
N LYS A 391 -17.41 13.26 4.90
CA LYS A 391 -16.46 14.34 4.57
C LYS A 391 -15.25 14.32 5.48
N PHE A 392 -14.07 14.06 4.92
CA PHE A 392 -12.80 14.04 5.63
C PHE A 392 -11.89 15.19 5.22
N GLY A 393 -10.84 15.46 6.00
CA GLY A 393 -9.74 16.26 5.51
C GLY A 393 -9.00 15.52 4.40
N ARG A 394 -8.42 16.24 3.42
CA ARG A 394 -7.61 15.64 2.35
C ARG A 394 -6.51 14.71 2.87
N ILE A 395 -5.97 15.02 4.04
CA ILE A 395 -5.07 14.17 4.81
C ILE A 395 -5.75 14.01 6.16
N SER A 396 -6.17 12.81 6.50
CA SER A 396 -6.89 12.51 7.74
C SER A 396 -6.25 11.35 8.48
N GLY A 397 -6.40 11.31 9.79
CA GLY A 397 -5.97 10.15 10.58
C GLY A 397 -7.01 9.05 10.46
N HIS A 398 -6.63 7.80 10.71
CA HIS A 398 -7.60 6.71 10.70
C HIS A 398 -8.80 6.94 11.64
N ARG A 399 -8.53 7.44 12.84
CA ARG A 399 -9.56 7.80 13.83
C ARG A 399 -10.55 8.89 13.38
N ASP A 400 -10.29 9.58 12.27
CA ASP A 400 -11.28 10.50 11.69
C ASP A 400 -12.42 9.73 11.00
N ALA A 401 -12.18 8.48 10.60
CA ALA A 401 -13.10 7.63 9.85
C ALA A 401 -13.69 6.49 10.69
N MET A 402 -12.98 6.02 11.71
CA MET A 402 -13.39 4.87 12.51
C MET A 402 -13.12 5.04 14.00
N LEU A 403 -13.77 4.20 14.81
CA LEU A 403 -13.49 4.03 16.23
C LEU A 403 -12.15 3.29 16.40
N THR A 404 -11.06 4.06 16.39
CA THR A 404 -9.70 3.53 16.56
C THR A 404 -8.79 4.55 17.23
N ALA A 405 -7.75 4.09 17.92
CA ALA A 405 -6.67 4.95 18.41
C ALA A 405 -5.68 5.30 17.29
N CYS A 406 -5.71 4.62 16.14
CA CYS A 406 -4.82 4.88 15.00
C CYS A 406 -5.01 6.32 14.45
N PRO A 407 -3.96 7.09 14.13
CA PRO A 407 -2.53 6.73 14.03
C PRO A 407 -1.72 6.98 15.31
N GLY A 408 -2.35 6.96 16.48
CA GLY A 408 -1.75 7.31 17.77
C GLY A 408 -1.71 8.82 18.02
N ARG A 409 -1.75 9.22 19.30
CA ARG A 409 -1.86 10.63 19.71
C ARG A 409 -0.81 11.54 19.09
N TYR A 410 0.45 11.10 18.99
CA TYR A 410 1.53 11.97 18.52
C TYR A 410 1.53 12.22 17.02
N ILE A 411 1.11 11.25 16.20
CA ILE A 411 0.90 11.50 14.76
C ILE A 411 -0.39 12.29 14.57
N TYR A 412 -1.45 11.98 15.31
CA TYR A 412 -2.73 12.68 15.19
C TYR A 412 -2.58 14.18 15.47
N ASP A 413 -1.91 14.55 16.57
CA ASP A 413 -1.58 15.93 16.91
C ASP A 413 -0.68 16.62 15.86
N TRP A 414 0.10 15.84 15.10
CA TRP A 414 0.97 16.35 14.05
C TRP A 414 0.25 16.57 12.71
N LEU A 415 -0.96 16.02 12.49
CA LEU A 415 -1.68 16.13 11.22
C LEU A 415 -1.85 17.56 10.69
N PRO A 416 -2.15 18.59 11.51
CA PRO A 416 -2.19 19.98 11.02
C PRO A 416 -0.86 20.45 10.43
N THR A 417 0.26 20.13 11.11
CA THR A 417 1.60 20.47 10.62
C THR A 417 1.97 19.67 9.36
N LEU A 418 1.56 18.40 9.29
CA LEU A 418 1.74 17.57 8.10
C LEU A 418 1.03 18.18 6.88
N ARG A 419 -0.25 18.56 7.02
CA ARG A 419 -1.02 19.23 5.94
C ARG A 419 -0.32 20.49 5.45
N GLU A 420 0.18 21.30 6.38
CA GLU A 420 0.87 22.54 6.07
C GLU A 420 2.22 22.31 5.35
N ARG A 421 3.00 21.34 5.82
CA ARG A 421 4.27 20.93 5.17
C ARG A 421 4.03 20.35 3.77
N VAL A 422 2.97 19.57 3.59
CA VAL A 422 2.56 19.04 2.27
C VAL A 422 2.13 20.18 1.35
N ARG A 423 1.31 21.13 1.82
CA ARG A 423 0.92 22.31 1.03
C ARG A 423 2.13 23.11 0.60
N THR A 424 3.02 23.42 1.53
CA THR A 424 4.28 24.14 1.25
C THR A 424 5.11 23.39 0.22
N ARG A 425 5.19 22.07 0.33
CA ARG A 425 5.93 21.21 -0.62
C ARG A 425 5.31 21.18 -2.02
N LEU A 426 3.98 21.14 -2.12
CA LEU A 426 3.30 21.23 -3.42
C LEU A 426 3.52 22.61 -4.06
N GLY A 427 3.56 23.67 -3.24
CA GLY A 427 3.71 25.04 -3.71
C GLY A 427 2.64 25.42 -4.73
N ASP A 428 2.97 26.39 -5.59
CA ASP A 428 2.11 26.84 -6.69
C ASP A 428 2.47 26.18 -8.02
N PHE A 429 3.24 25.08 -8.00
CA PHE A 429 3.59 24.39 -9.23
C PHE A 429 2.35 23.80 -9.89
N VAL A 430 2.16 24.12 -11.16
CA VAL A 430 1.11 23.54 -12.00
C VAL A 430 1.79 22.97 -13.24
N SER A 431 1.66 21.67 -13.46
CA SER A 431 2.28 21.05 -14.64
C SER A 431 1.62 21.53 -15.95
N PRO A 432 2.29 21.43 -17.11
CA PRO A 432 1.65 21.76 -18.38
C PRO A 432 0.37 20.96 -18.67
N ILE A 433 0.30 19.70 -18.22
CA ILE A 433 -0.90 18.86 -18.32
C ILE A 433 -1.99 19.40 -17.41
N GLU A 434 -1.67 19.65 -16.15
CA GLU A 434 -2.61 20.18 -15.17
C GLU A 434 -3.20 21.52 -15.61
N ALA A 435 -2.35 22.43 -16.08
CA ALA A 435 -2.77 23.75 -16.55
C ALA A 435 -3.74 23.63 -17.74
N LYS A 436 -3.48 22.70 -18.67
CA LYS A 436 -4.37 22.46 -19.81
C LYS A 436 -5.68 21.81 -19.39
N TRP A 437 -5.64 20.86 -18.44
CA TRP A 437 -6.82 20.20 -17.91
C TRP A 437 -7.72 21.17 -17.11
N ARG A 438 -7.14 22.00 -16.24
CA ARG A 438 -7.87 23.05 -15.50
C ARG A 438 -8.55 24.04 -16.46
N ARG A 439 -7.86 24.53 -17.48
CA ARG A 439 -8.46 25.41 -18.53
C ARG A 439 -9.59 24.75 -19.32
N ALA A 440 -9.60 23.41 -19.41
CA ALA A 440 -10.64 22.67 -20.11
C ALA A 440 -11.88 22.36 -19.24
N GLY A 441 -11.94 22.84 -17.99
CA GLY A 441 -13.03 22.56 -17.04
C GLY A 441 -12.69 21.52 -15.97
N GLY A 442 -11.44 21.06 -15.86
CA GLY A 442 -11.02 20.13 -14.82
C GLY A 442 -11.83 18.82 -14.85
N ASN A 443 -12.40 18.43 -13.70
CA ASN A 443 -13.21 17.22 -13.57
C ASN A 443 -14.45 17.22 -14.47
N GLU A 444 -14.96 18.40 -14.84
CA GLU A 444 -16.14 18.57 -15.71
C GLU A 444 -15.75 18.59 -17.21
N SER A 445 -14.45 18.59 -17.51
CA SER A 445 -13.98 18.52 -18.90
C SER A 445 -14.31 17.18 -19.53
N ARG A 446 -14.25 17.11 -20.86
CA ARG A 446 -14.38 15.84 -21.63
C ARG A 446 -13.36 14.76 -21.23
N LEU A 447 -12.23 15.12 -20.58
CA LEU A 447 -11.29 14.13 -20.06
C LEU A 447 -11.77 13.50 -18.75
N GLY A 448 -12.58 14.21 -17.97
CA GLY A 448 -13.03 13.79 -16.64
C GLY A 448 -11.95 13.88 -15.56
N THR A 449 -12.15 13.11 -14.49
CA THR A 449 -11.26 13.06 -13.32
C THR A 449 -9.93 12.39 -13.64
N VAL A 450 -8.89 12.72 -12.86
CA VAL A 450 -7.61 11.99 -12.92
C VAL A 450 -7.81 10.58 -12.38
N ARG A 451 -7.45 9.56 -13.17
CA ARG A 451 -7.51 8.14 -12.78
C ARG A 451 -6.15 7.61 -12.38
N ILE A 452 -5.10 7.96 -13.13
CA ILE A 452 -3.71 7.68 -12.79
C ILE A 452 -2.96 9.00 -12.84
N GLY A 453 -2.31 9.33 -11.72
CA GLY A 453 -1.56 10.57 -11.56
C GLY A 453 -0.46 10.73 -12.61
N GLU A 454 -0.05 11.98 -12.82
CA GLU A 454 0.99 12.34 -13.77
C GLU A 454 2.30 11.59 -13.50
N GLN A 455 2.88 11.03 -14.55
CA GLN A 455 4.13 10.27 -14.49
C GLN A 455 5.11 10.82 -15.50
N GLY A 456 6.35 11.06 -15.06
CA GLY A 456 7.47 11.31 -15.96
C GLY A 456 7.83 10.03 -16.71
N LYS A 457 8.04 10.14 -18.02
CA LYS A 457 8.32 8.99 -18.91
C LYS A 457 9.13 9.46 -20.12
N ASP A 458 10.31 8.89 -20.37
CA ASP A 458 11.16 9.16 -21.55
C ASP A 458 11.28 10.65 -21.99
N GLY A 459 11.51 11.57 -21.05
CA GLY A 459 11.66 12.99 -21.34
C GLY A 459 10.35 13.76 -21.58
N GLY A 460 9.21 13.16 -21.23
CA GLY A 460 7.90 13.81 -21.19
C GLY A 460 7.06 13.35 -19.99
N HIS A 461 5.79 13.70 -19.99
CA HIS A 461 4.85 13.37 -18.92
C HIS A 461 3.55 12.81 -19.47
N VAL A 462 2.90 11.92 -18.74
CA VAL A 462 1.60 11.32 -19.10
C VAL A 462 0.69 11.30 -17.89
N THR A 463 -0.57 11.71 -18.08
CA THR A 463 -1.64 11.55 -17.09
C THR A 463 -2.80 10.80 -17.71
N ALA A 464 -3.37 9.83 -16.99
CA ALA A 464 -4.58 9.14 -17.42
C ALA A 464 -5.80 9.68 -16.69
N PHE A 465 -6.81 10.04 -17.46
CA PHE A 465 -8.09 10.53 -16.97
C PHE A 465 -9.18 9.46 -17.17
N ALA A 466 -10.37 9.70 -16.64
CA ALA A 466 -11.53 8.83 -16.83
C ALA A 466 -11.79 8.58 -18.33
N ASP A 467 -11.84 9.63 -19.14
CA ASP A 467 -12.22 9.59 -20.55
C ASP A 467 -11.09 9.93 -21.53
N GLY A 468 -9.84 9.73 -21.12
CA GLY A 468 -8.71 9.91 -22.02
C GLY A 468 -7.34 9.92 -21.35
N ARG A 469 -6.36 10.43 -22.09
CA ARG A 469 -4.99 10.64 -21.65
C ARG A 469 -4.49 11.98 -22.15
N MET A 470 -3.54 12.57 -21.44
CA MET A 470 -2.82 13.74 -21.93
C MET A 470 -1.32 13.45 -21.87
N TYR A 471 -0.63 13.83 -22.94
CA TYR A 471 0.81 13.62 -23.08
C TYR A 471 1.47 14.98 -23.22
N ALA A 472 2.47 15.27 -22.40
CA ALA A 472 3.30 16.46 -22.49
C ALA A 472 4.72 16.10 -22.89
N SER A 473 5.29 16.86 -23.80
CA SER A 473 6.70 16.80 -24.21
C SER A 473 7.17 18.19 -24.61
N ALA A 474 8.44 18.34 -25.03
CA ALA A 474 8.96 19.59 -25.60
C ALA A 474 8.15 20.10 -26.82
N LYS A 475 7.34 19.25 -27.46
CA LYS A 475 6.49 19.63 -28.61
C LYS A 475 5.13 20.22 -28.20
N GLY A 476 4.79 20.13 -26.91
CA GLY A 476 3.53 20.64 -26.38
C GLY A 476 2.75 19.58 -25.61
N VAL A 477 1.48 19.91 -25.34
CA VAL A 477 0.59 19.10 -24.50
C VAL A 477 -0.63 18.68 -25.33
N PHE A 478 -0.79 17.38 -25.52
CA PHE A 478 -1.76 16.81 -26.45
C PHE A 478 -2.78 15.91 -25.74
N PRO A 479 -4.07 16.29 -25.68
CA PRO A 479 -5.12 15.43 -25.16
C PRO A 479 -5.53 14.40 -26.21
N PHE A 480 -5.75 13.18 -25.77
CA PHE A 480 -6.32 12.09 -26.53
C PHE A 480 -7.53 11.57 -25.76
N TYR A 481 -8.71 11.74 -26.33
CA TYR A 481 -9.94 11.23 -25.73
C TYR A 481 -10.09 9.73 -25.97
N ARG A 482 -10.86 9.06 -25.11
CA ARG A 482 -11.26 7.67 -25.28
C ARG A 482 -11.86 7.48 -26.68
N GLY A 483 -11.27 6.58 -27.44
CA GLY A 483 -11.66 6.36 -28.83
C GLY A 483 -10.61 5.56 -29.62
N PRO A 484 -10.88 5.31 -30.92
CA PRO A 484 -10.12 4.35 -31.72
C PRO A 484 -8.62 4.66 -31.85
N ILE A 485 -8.26 5.96 -31.97
CA ILE A 485 -6.85 6.37 -32.07
C ILE A 485 -6.11 6.12 -30.75
N LEU A 486 -6.67 6.55 -29.61
CA LEU A 486 -6.06 6.30 -28.30
C LEU A 486 -5.95 4.80 -28.03
N SER A 487 -6.98 4.03 -28.34
CA SER A 487 -6.96 2.57 -28.18
C SER A 487 -5.88 1.90 -29.03
N ARG A 488 -5.67 2.34 -30.28
CA ARG A 488 -4.57 1.85 -31.11
C ARG A 488 -3.21 2.27 -30.57
N TYR A 489 -3.07 3.51 -30.10
CA TYR A 489 -1.83 4.01 -29.52
C TYR A 489 -1.41 3.21 -28.28
N LYS A 490 -2.38 2.92 -27.39
CA LYS A 490 -2.19 2.03 -26.24
C LYS A 490 -1.73 0.64 -26.64
N ARG A 491 -2.39 -0.01 -27.61
CA ARG A 491 -1.99 -1.34 -28.11
C ARG A 491 -0.62 -1.35 -28.78
N SER A 492 -0.10 -0.20 -29.21
CA SER A 492 1.24 -0.09 -29.79
C SER A 492 2.35 0.20 -28.78
N GLY A 493 2.06 0.17 -27.47
CA GLY A 493 3.03 0.46 -26.40
C GLY A 493 3.12 1.94 -26.01
N GLU A 494 2.21 2.80 -26.49
CA GLU A 494 2.21 4.26 -26.24
C GLU A 494 3.59 4.92 -26.48
N VAL A 495 4.11 5.62 -25.46
CA VAL A 495 5.34 6.41 -25.54
C VAL A 495 6.61 5.55 -25.54
N GLU A 496 6.58 4.35 -24.95
CA GLU A 496 7.66 3.34 -25.01
C GLU A 496 7.64 2.57 -26.32
N GLY A 497 6.47 2.54 -26.97
CA GLY A 497 6.27 1.90 -28.26
C GLY A 497 7.00 2.61 -29.40
N ARG A 498 6.95 1.99 -30.57
CA ARG A 498 7.59 2.49 -31.81
C ARG A 498 7.14 3.90 -32.22
N LEU A 499 6.00 4.39 -31.71
CA LEU A 499 5.49 5.71 -32.03
C LEU A 499 6.12 6.84 -31.19
N GLY A 500 6.54 6.56 -29.94
CA GLY A 500 6.98 7.62 -29.04
C GLY A 500 5.89 8.64 -28.72
N TYR A 501 6.29 9.79 -28.18
CA TYR A 501 5.38 10.89 -27.85
C TYR A 501 4.62 11.45 -29.09
N PRO A 502 3.37 11.91 -28.90
CA PRO A 502 2.62 12.63 -29.93
C PRO A 502 3.29 13.97 -30.28
N LEU A 503 3.23 14.31 -31.56
CA LEU A 503 3.64 15.60 -32.11
C LEU A 503 2.42 16.52 -32.37
N SER A 504 1.21 15.97 -32.27
CA SER A 504 -0.03 16.70 -32.47
C SER A 504 -1.15 16.12 -31.60
N GLY A 505 -2.21 16.90 -31.40
CA GLY A 505 -3.52 16.34 -31.04
C GLY A 505 -4.14 15.58 -32.21
N MET A 506 -5.34 15.05 -32.00
CA MET A 506 -6.16 14.49 -33.07
C MET A 506 -6.75 15.62 -33.93
N PHE A 507 -6.63 15.52 -35.25
CA PHE A 507 -7.24 16.47 -36.19
C PHE A 507 -7.82 15.75 -37.42
N PRO A 508 -8.75 16.39 -38.17
CA PRO A 508 -9.37 15.78 -39.34
C PRO A 508 -8.35 15.34 -40.39
N ALA A 509 -8.54 14.13 -40.90
CA ALA A 509 -7.71 13.52 -41.92
C ALA A 509 -8.36 13.71 -43.30
N GLY A 510 -8.10 14.84 -43.94
CA GLY A 510 -8.64 15.13 -45.26
C GLY A 510 -10.06 15.70 -45.24
N ASN A 511 -10.80 15.50 -46.34
CA ASN A 511 -12.12 16.11 -46.57
C ASN A 511 -13.28 15.19 -46.12
N ARG A 512 -12.97 14.03 -45.52
CA ARG A 512 -13.92 12.97 -45.11
C ARG A 512 -13.98 12.84 -43.58
N THR A 513 -14.89 12.02 -43.07
CA THR A 513 -15.19 11.76 -41.63
C THR A 513 -14.09 10.98 -40.85
N GLY A 514 -12.82 11.17 -41.18
CA GLY A 514 -11.70 10.50 -40.51
C GLY A 514 -10.79 11.46 -39.77
N ASN A 515 -9.95 10.90 -38.90
CA ASN A 515 -9.02 11.65 -38.07
C ASN A 515 -7.61 11.05 -38.14
N VAL A 516 -6.61 11.86 -37.85
CA VAL A 516 -5.21 11.45 -37.73
C VAL A 516 -4.57 12.09 -36.51
N ALA A 517 -3.63 11.37 -35.91
CA ALA A 517 -2.69 11.90 -34.94
C ALA A 517 -1.26 11.61 -35.39
N GLN A 518 -0.37 12.58 -35.17
CA GLN A 518 1.04 12.48 -35.50
C GLN A 518 1.87 12.16 -34.26
N PHE A 519 2.87 11.32 -34.45
CA PHE A 519 3.80 10.88 -33.41
C PHE A 519 5.23 10.91 -33.97
N ARG A 520 6.23 10.94 -33.08
CA ARG A 520 7.65 10.92 -33.49
C ARG A 520 7.97 9.77 -34.45
N GLY A 521 7.42 8.60 -34.17
CA GLY A 521 7.64 7.36 -34.90
C GLY A 521 6.55 6.99 -35.92
N GLY A 522 5.63 7.89 -36.29
CA GLY A 522 4.63 7.60 -37.32
C GLY A 522 3.32 8.36 -37.17
N ARG A 523 2.25 7.79 -37.74
CA ARG A 523 0.89 8.35 -37.69
C ARG A 523 -0.13 7.25 -37.42
N ILE A 524 -1.16 7.58 -36.65
CA ILE A 524 -2.36 6.74 -36.52
C ILE A 524 -3.50 7.44 -37.25
N TYR A 525 -4.08 6.75 -38.22
CA TYR A 525 -5.26 7.18 -38.96
C TYR A 525 -6.48 6.41 -38.45
N TRP A 526 -7.64 7.04 -38.47
CA TRP A 526 -8.92 6.39 -38.25
C TRP A 526 -9.97 6.91 -39.22
N SER A 527 -10.77 6.01 -39.77
CA SER A 527 -12.03 6.31 -40.45
C SER A 527 -13.09 5.26 -40.08
N PRO A 528 -14.39 5.54 -40.27
CA PRO A 528 -15.43 4.53 -40.11
C PRO A 528 -15.20 3.28 -40.97
N ALA A 529 -14.74 3.47 -42.21
CA ALA A 529 -14.55 2.40 -43.19
C ALA A 529 -13.32 1.53 -42.89
N THR A 530 -12.20 2.13 -42.47
CA THR A 530 -10.92 1.41 -42.37
C THR A 530 -10.44 1.16 -40.94
N ARG A 531 -11.20 1.64 -39.94
CA ARG A 531 -10.85 1.59 -38.52
C ARG A 531 -9.46 2.22 -38.27
N SER A 532 -8.83 1.89 -37.14
CA SER A 532 -7.57 2.52 -36.73
C SER A 532 -6.35 1.82 -37.34
N GLN A 533 -5.62 2.51 -38.20
CA GLN A 533 -4.42 2.00 -38.85
C GLN A 533 -3.17 2.77 -38.44
N LEU A 534 -2.12 2.01 -38.12
CA LEU A 534 -0.82 2.52 -37.70
C LEU A 534 0.15 2.46 -38.88
N LEU A 535 0.53 3.63 -39.39
CA LEU A 535 1.64 3.76 -40.31
C LEU A 535 2.86 4.26 -39.54
N VAL A 536 3.77 3.35 -39.19
CA VAL A 536 5.06 3.70 -38.57
C VAL A 536 5.92 4.49 -39.57
N ARG A 537 6.86 5.28 -39.06
CA ARG A 537 7.82 6.04 -39.87
C ARG A 537 8.59 5.09 -40.78
N SER A 538 8.32 5.19 -42.08
CA SER A 538 8.84 4.26 -43.08
C SER A 538 8.84 4.89 -44.48
N PRO A 539 9.53 4.29 -45.47
CA PRO A 539 9.40 4.69 -46.87
C PRO A 539 7.96 4.64 -47.39
N VAL A 540 7.17 3.66 -46.92
CA VAL A 540 5.74 3.56 -47.25
C VAL A 540 4.96 4.77 -46.74
N LEU A 541 5.15 5.18 -45.48
CA LEU A 541 4.50 6.39 -44.95
C LEU A 541 5.00 7.64 -45.68
N LYS A 542 6.30 7.75 -45.96
CA LYS A 542 6.86 8.89 -46.70
C LYS A 542 6.21 9.03 -48.08
N ARG A 543 6.09 7.92 -48.82
CA ARG A 543 5.41 7.90 -50.12
C ARG A 543 3.93 8.23 -50.00
N TYR A 544 3.22 7.64 -49.03
CA TYR A 544 1.81 7.95 -48.81
C TYR A 544 1.56 9.44 -48.57
N LEU A 545 2.43 10.10 -47.80
CA LEU A 545 2.32 11.54 -47.55
C LEU A 545 2.66 12.38 -48.79
N SER A 546 3.52 11.92 -49.70
CA SER A 546 3.75 12.60 -50.99
C SER A 546 2.57 12.47 -51.94
N GLU A 547 1.77 11.41 -51.79
CA GLU A 547 0.50 11.20 -52.51
C GLU A 547 -0.69 11.87 -51.79
N GLU A 548 -0.45 12.98 -51.07
CA GLU A 548 -1.46 13.75 -50.32
C GLU A 548 -2.22 12.98 -49.22
N GLY A 549 -1.75 11.78 -48.86
CA GLY A 549 -2.32 10.96 -47.81
C GLY A 549 -3.81 10.67 -48.05
N PRO A 550 -4.69 10.84 -47.03
CA PRO A 550 -6.13 10.57 -47.18
C PRO A 550 -6.87 11.48 -48.15
N LYS A 551 -6.28 12.62 -48.56
CA LYS A 551 -6.87 13.52 -49.56
C LYS A 551 -6.59 13.06 -50.99
N GLY A 552 -5.51 12.32 -51.20
CA GLY A 552 -5.11 11.83 -52.51
C GLY A 552 -5.84 10.56 -52.94
N LEU A 553 -5.44 10.06 -54.10
CA LEU A 553 -6.11 8.96 -54.80
C LEU A 553 -6.19 7.67 -53.98
N LEU A 554 -5.23 7.41 -53.08
CA LEU A 554 -5.19 6.18 -52.28
C LEU A 554 -6.28 6.12 -51.18
N GLY A 555 -6.77 7.26 -50.72
CA GLY A 555 -7.69 7.33 -49.57
C GLY A 555 -7.04 6.87 -48.26
N PHE A 556 -7.86 6.47 -47.28
CA PHE A 556 -7.35 6.04 -45.96
C PHE A 556 -6.57 4.71 -46.02
N PRO A 557 -5.60 4.49 -45.13
CA PRO A 557 -4.98 3.17 -44.97
C PRO A 557 -6.01 2.14 -44.52
N THR A 558 -5.92 0.92 -45.07
CA THR A 558 -6.70 -0.27 -44.68
C THR A 558 -5.88 -1.25 -43.86
N THR A 559 -4.55 -1.18 -43.94
CA THR A 559 -3.61 -1.94 -43.10
C THR A 559 -2.59 -1.04 -42.44
N GLY A 560 -1.92 -1.53 -41.40
CA GLY A 560 -0.63 -0.97 -40.98
C GLY A 560 0.48 -1.28 -41.98
N VAL A 561 1.68 -0.74 -41.73
CA VAL A 561 2.89 -1.13 -42.47
C VAL A 561 3.31 -2.53 -42.04
N VAL A 562 3.31 -3.47 -42.98
CA VAL A 562 3.77 -4.85 -42.78
C VAL A 562 5.12 -5.06 -43.45
N ARG A 563 6.00 -5.87 -42.85
CA ARG A 563 7.22 -6.35 -43.53
C ARG A 563 6.85 -7.48 -44.48
N THR A 564 7.49 -7.50 -45.63
CA THR A 564 7.42 -8.57 -46.63
C THR A 564 8.81 -9.18 -46.79
N SER A 565 8.94 -10.28 -47.54
CA SER A 565 10.25 -10.88 -47.86
C SER A 565 11.19 -9.91 -48.60
N THR A 566 10.63 -8.98 -49.38
CA THR A 566 11.38 -8.02 -50.20
C THR A 566 11.40 -6.58 -49.66
N GLY A 567 10.73 -6.31 -48.55
CA GLY A 567 10.68 -4.97 -47.96
C GLY A 567 9.43 -4.70 -47.13
N GLN A 568 8.60 -3.74 -47.56
CA GLN A 568 7.43 -3.30 -46.80
C GLN A 568 6.20 -3.08 -47.68
N ARG A 569 5.01 -3.22 -47.10
CA ARG A 569 3.74 -2.97 -47.78
C ARG A 569 2.71 -2.33 -46.86
N ALA A 570 1.82 -1.52 -47.42
CA ALA A 570 0.55 -1.15 -46.79
C ALA A 570 -0.57 -1.06 -47.83
N GLY A 571 -1.78 -1.45 -47.41
CA GLY A 571 -3.01 -1.29 -48.18
C GLY A 571 -3.72 0.02 -47.85
N PHE A 572 -4.42 0.55 -48.84
CA PHE A 572 -5.24 1.76 -48.78
C PHE A 572 -6.59 1.50 -49.45
N GLN A 573 -7.58 2.39 -49.24
CA GLN A 573 -8.94 2.22 -49.76
C GLN A 573 -8.98 1.99 -51.28
N HIS A 574 -8.08 2.65 -52.01
CA HIS A 574 -8.08 2.63 -53.47
C HIS A 574 -6.72 2.19 -54.03
N GLY A 575 -5.95 1.40 -53.28
CA GLY A 575 -4.68 0.89 -53.77
C GLY A 575 -3.73 0.32 -52.72
N THR A 576 -2.47 0.17 -53.10
CA THR A 576 -1.40 -0.36 -52.28
C THR A 576 -0.12 0.41 -52.53
N ILE A 577 0.69 0.59 -51.48
CA ILE A 577 2.09 1.00 -51.61
C ILE A 577 2.99 -0.16 -51.19
N THR A 578 3.97 -0.49 -52.02
CA THR A 578 5.07 -1.38 -51.69
C THR A 578 6.39 -0.62 -51.69
N PHE A 579 7.30 -1.00 -50.80
CA PHE A 579 8.68 -0.57 -50.78
C PHE A 579 9.56 -1.81 -50.93
N ASP A 580 10.48 -1.76 -51.87
CA ASP A 580 11.47 -2.81 -52.12
C ASP A 580 12.82 -2.38 -51.51
N GLU A 581 13.33 -3.21 -50.61
CA GLU A 581 14.52 -2.89 -49.82
C GLU A 581 15.82 -2.98 -50.66
N SER A 582 15.85 -3.88 -51.65
CA SER A 582 17.00 -4.09 -52.55
C SER A 582 17.20 -2.91 -53.50
N THR A 583 16.10 -2.37 -54.05
CA THR A 583 16.13 -1.26 -55.00
C THR A 583 15.94 0.10 -54.34
N ARG A 584 15.56 0.12 -53.05
CA ARG A 584 15.18 1.33 -52.29
C ARG A 584 14.04 2.13 -52.95
N ARG A 585 13.17 1.48 -53.74
CA ARG A 585 12.07 2.14 -54.48
C ARG A 585 10.70 1.85 -53.90
N THR A 586 9.80 2.82 -53.98
CA THR A 586 8.38 2.64 -53.65
C THR A 586 7.54 2.55 -54.93
N LYS A 587 6.59 1.62 -54.98
CA LYS A 587 5.61 1.49 -56.07
C LYS A 587 4.19 1.71 -55.53
N VAL A 588 3.40 2.51 -56.24
CA VAL A 588 1.98 2.72 -55.98
C VAL A 588 1.19 1.92 -57.01
N ARG A 589 0.18 1.16 -56.57
CA ARG A 589 -0.77 0.48 -57.43
C ARG A 589 -2.17 0.89 -57.01
N LEU A 590 -2.90 1.59 -57.88
CA LEU A 590 -4.30 1.92 -57.67
C LEU A 590 -5.17 0.70 -58.00
N SER A 591 -6.30 0.57 -57.30
CA SER A 591 -7.28 -0.52 -57.45
C SER A 591 -8.42 -0.14 -58.39
#